data_AF-A0A3A4NWF1-F1
#
_entry.id   AF-A0A3A4NWF1-F1
#
_cell.length_a   1.000
_cell.length_b   1.000
_cell.length_c   1.000
_cell.angle_alpha   90.00
_cell.angle_beta   90.00
_cell.angle_gamma   90.00
#
_symmetry.space_group_name_H-M   'P 1'
#
loop_
_entity.id
_entity.type
_entity.pdbx_description
1 polymer ?
#
loop_
_entity_poly.entity_id
_entity_poly.type
_entity_poly.pdbx_seq_one_letter_code
_entity_poly.pdbx_strand_id
1 'polypeptide(L)'
;MPRRRRFDAGGRRAGQRGGERGRGGGRHLADHRGEAPAGGPRAGARSGRREAVSVRSAPGPGKLVVSAIFREARALDAALPRLAEALGEIRPAGDPMPFDRTDYYAEEMGAPLSRRFLVAVDPVRRDALAGIKVRLEAIERELSVGGRRTVNLDPGLVTPENFVLATAKNFTHRVYLGEGVFAELTLEYRGGEFRPQPWTYPDYASNEVRALLASVRRELLSGRASEGSSTCG
;
A
#
# COMPACT_ATOMS: atom_id res chain seq x y z
N MET A 1 -15.28 -35.95 -3.16
CA MET A 1 -14.36 -36.68 -2.25
C MET A 1 -12.92 -36.27 -2.58
N PRO A 2 -12.30 -35.32 -1.85
CA PRO A 2 -10.95 -34.86 -2.18
C PRO A 2 -9.88 -35.70 -1.48
N ARG A 3 -8.91 -36.22 -2.25
CA ARG A 3 -7.71 -36.85 -1.71
C ARG A 3 -6.62 -35.80 -1.48
N ARG A 4 -6.29 -35.60 -0.21
CA ARG A 4 -5.20 -34.76 0.32
C ARG A 4 -3.84 -35.30 -0.17
N ARG A 5 -2.95 -34.42 -0.64
CA ARG A 5 -1.51 -34.73 -0.74
C ARG A 5 -0.78 -34.17 0.49
N ARG A 6 0.04 -35.05 1.07
CA ARG A 6 0.87 -34.83 2.26
C ARG A 6 2.06 -33.94 1.92
N PHE A 7 2.37 -33.02 2.83
CA PHE A 7 3.69 -32.40 2.95
C PHE A 7 4.63 -33.40 3.62
N ASP A 8 5.83 -33.57 3.05
CA ASP A 8 6.92 -34.34 3.65
C ASP A 8 8.02 -33.37 4.07
N ALA A 9 8.54 -33.57 5.28
CA ALA A 9 9.55 -32.75 5.92
C ALA A 9 10.81 -33.60 6.16
N GLY A 10 11.95 -33.13 5.66
CA GLY A 10 13.28 -33.69 5.93
C GLY A 10 14.33 -32.99 5.07
N GLY A 11 15.52 -32.61 5.52
CA GLY A 11 16.19 -32.93 6.77
C GLY A 11 17.38 -32.00 7.03
N ARG A 12 17.90 -32.13 8.26
CA ARG A 12 19.06 -31.41 8.81
C ARG A 12 20.37 -31.99 8.27
N ARG A 13 21.41 -31.16 8.15
CA ARG A 13 22.80 -31.59 8.38
C ARG A 13 23.56 -30.56 9.21
N ALA A 14 24.34 -31.12 10.14
CA ALA A 14 25.19 -30.46 11.12
C ALA A 14 26.61 -30.24 10.57
N GLY A 15 27.31 -29.23 11.10
CA GLY A 15 28.75 -29.04 10.98
C GLY A 15 29.34 -28.59 12.33
N GLN A 16 30.31 -29.36 12.84
CA GLN A 16 31.11 -29.20 14.07
C GLN A 16 32.15 -28.07 13.91
N ARG A 17 32.33 -27.14 14.87
CA ARG A 17 33.21 -27.09 16.08
C ARG A 17 34.75 -27.18 15.88
N GLY A 18 35.43 -26.15 16.39
CA GLY A 18 36.81 -26.07 16.97
C GLY A 18 37.03 -24.60 17.42
N GLY A 19 37.21 -24.21 18.70
CA GLY A 19 38.37 -24.40 19.61
C GLY A 19 39.44 -23.33 19.28
N GLU A 20 39.92 -22.38 20.12
CA GLU A 20 40.41 -22.37 21.52
C GLU A 20 40.47 -20.92 22.08
N ARG A 21 40.12 -20.64 23.36
CA ARG A 21 40.97 -20.28 24.55
C ARG A 21 42.03 -19.16 24.32
N GLY A 22 42.22 -18.13 25.16
CA GLY A 22 41.61 -17.75 26.44
C GLY A 22 42.37 -16.63 27.18
N ARG A 23 41.97 -16.39 28.45
CA ARG A 23 42.65 -15.69 29.59
C ARG A 23 42.89 -14.18 29.40
N GLY A 24 42.34 -13.29 30.22
CA GLY A 24 42.50 -13.07 31.68
C GLY A 24 42.71 -11.55 31.85
N GLY A 25 42.47 -10.83 32.93
CA GLY A 25 42.05 -10.99 34.31
C GLY A 25 42.15 -9.58 34.93
N GLY A 26 41.58 -9.32 36.11
CA GLY A 26 41.88 -8.08 36.84
C GLY A 26 40.72 -7.50 37.63
N ARG A 27 40.78 -7.67 38.94
CA ARG A 27 39.87 -7.16 39.97
C ARG A 27 40.32 -5.77 40.42
N HIS A 28 39.40 -4.89 40.80
CA HIS A 28 39.60 -4.04 41.98
C HIS A 28 38.28 -3.63 42.64
N LEU A 29 38.18 -3.99 43.92
CA LEU A 29 37.22 -3.47 44.90
C LEU A 29 37.75 -2.13 45.43
N ALA A 30 36.85 -1.19 45.72
CA ALA A 30 37.03 -0.29 46.85
C ALA A 30 35.66 0.12 47.40
N ASP A 31 35.57 -0.07 48.71
CA ASP A 31 34.47 0.13 49.63
C ASP A 31 34.52 1.58 50.13
N HIS A 32 33.40 2.32 50.12
CA HIS A 32 33.23 3.52 50.92
C HIS A 32 31.79 3.62 51.43
N ARG A 33 31.64 3.35 52.73
CA ARG A 33 30.49 3.67 53.56
C ARG A 33 30.38 5.19 53.73
N GLY A 34 29.16 5.72 53.70
CA GLY A 34 28.86 7.12 54.02
C GLY A 34 27.36 7.39 54.09
N GLU A 35 26.82 7.22 55.30
CA GLU A 35 25.69 7.94 55.92
C GLU A 35 24.43 8.29 55.08
N ALA A 36 23.31 7.69 55.49
CA ALA A 36 21.97 8.17 55.16
C ALA A 36 21.47 9.15 56.25
N PRO A 37 21.03 10.37 55.90
CA PRO A 37 20.20 11.16 56.79
C PRO A 37 18.71 10.85 56.56
N ALA A 38 18.00 10.61 57.66
CA ALA A 38 16.56 10.56 57.71
C ALA A 38 15.96 11.92 57.32
N GLY A 39 15.22 11.96 56.21
CA GLY A 39 14.39 13.09 55.79
C GLY A 39 12.95 12.62 55.62
N GLY A 40 12.02 13.25 56.36
CA GLY A 40 10.63 12.82 56.51
C GLY A 40 9.79 12.79 55.23
N PRO A 41 8.51 12.37 55.32
CA PRO A 41 7.66 12.20 54.15
C PRO A 41 7.36 13.56 53.53
N ARG A 42 8.10 13.92 52.49
CA ARG A 42 7.65 14.95 51.56
C ARG A 42 6.45 14.37 50.82
N ALA A 43 5.26 14.86 51.17
CA ALA A 43 4.07 14.75 50.35
C ALA A 43 4.35 15.45 49.02
N GLY A 44 5.01 14.74 48.11
CA GLY A 44 5.07 15.11 46.71
C GLY A 44 3.64 15.05 46.22
N ALA A 45 3.03 16.20 46.02
CA ALA A 45 1.83 16.32 45.21
C ALA A 45 2.16 15.62 43.89
N ARG A 46 1.63 14.41 43.72
CA ARG A 46 1.58 13.75 42.42
C ARG A 46 0.66 14.64 41.60
N SER A 47 1.25 15.63 40.94
CA SER A 47 0.69 16.26 39.76
C SER A 47 0.37 15.10 38.83
N GLY A 48 -0.89 14.69 38.84
CA GLY A 48 -1.39 13.67 37.95
C GLY A 48 -1.15 14.19 36.55
N ARG A 49 -0.11 13.69 35.88
CA ARG A 49 -0.06 13.73 34.43
C ARG A 49 -1.32 13.00 33.99
N ARG A 50 -2.37 13.76 33.65
CA ARG A 50 -3.44 13.23 32.81
C ARG A 50 -2.73 12.81 31.54
N GLU A 51 -2.53 11.51 31.38
CA GLU A 51 -2.08 10.96 30.11
C GLU A 51 -3.09 11.46 29.07
N ALA A 52 -2.61 12.32 28.17
CA ALA A 52 -3.44 12.85 27.11
C ALA A 52 -3.87 11.65 26.24
N VAL A 53 -5.13 11.27 26.35
CA VAL A 53 -5.72 10.22 25.52
C VAL A 53 -5.56 10.65 24.06
N SER A 54 -5.07 9.75 23.22
CA SER A 54 -4.88 10.01 21.79
C SER A 54 -6.20 10.46 21.15
N VAL A 55 -6.21 11.68 20.60
CA VAL A 55 -7.34 12.23 19.85
C VAL A 55 -7.22 11.78 18.40
N ARG A 56 -8.26 11.13 17.89
CA ARG A 56 -8.32 10.68 16.49
C ARG A 56 -8.64 11.86 15.58
N SER A 57 -7.96 11.95 14.44
CA SER A 57 -8.29 12.87 13.36
C SER A 57 -8.44 12.09 12.04
N ALA A 58 -9.25 12.62 11.14
CA ALA A 58 -9.33 12.07 9.79
C ALA A 58 -8.02 12.35 9.05
N PRO A 59 -7.45 11.36 8.34
CA PRO A 59 -6.26 11.60 7.55
C PRO A 59 -6.59 12.46 6.33
N GLY A 60 -5.63 13.23 5.83
CA GLY A 60 -5.79 13.95 4.56
C GLY A 60 -6.06 13.00 3.39
N PRO A 61 -6.70 13.47 2.30
CA PRO A 61 -7.16 12.63 1.19
C PRO A 61 -5.99 12.04 0.38
N GLY A 62 -6.29 11.06 -0.48
CA GLY A 62 -5.34 10.48 -1.43
C GLY A 62 -5.75 10.74 -2.88
N LYS A 63 -4.83 10.54 -3.82
CA LYS A 63 -5.12 10.54 -5.26
C LYS A 63 -5.47 9.14 -5.71
N LEU A 64 -6.65 8.97 -6.29
CA LEU A 64 -7.07 7.71 -6.88
C LEU A 64 -6.37 7.50 -8.23
N VAL A 65 -5.78 6.33 -8.40
CA VAL A 65 -5.17 5.87 -9.66
C VAL A 65 -5.84 4.55 -10.04
N VAL A 66 -6.30 4.41 -11.28
CA VAL A 66 -6.86 3.17 -11.81
C VAL A 66 -5.92 2.61 -12.87
N SER A 67 -5.48 1.37 -12.68
CA SER A 67 -4.79 0.60 -13.72
C SER A 67 -5.83 -0.12 -14.57
N ALA A 68 -6.02 0.34 -15.80
CA ALA A 68 -6.88 -0.31 -16.79
C ALA A 68 -6.04 -1.21 -17.70
N ILE A 69 -6.28 -2.52 -17.68
CA ILE A 69 -5.66 -3.50 -18.57
C ILE A 69 -6.71 -3.95 -19.58
N PHE A 70 -6.37 -3.94 -20.86
CA PHE A 70 -7.29 -4.26 -21.95
C PHE A 70 -6.54 -4.81 -23.16
N ARG A 71 -7.24 -5.57 -24.01
CA ARG A 71 -6.71 -6.04 -25.31
C ARG A 71 -7.00 -5.06 -26.44
N GLU A 72 -8.26 -4.62 -26.52
CA GLU A 72 -8.73 -3.78 -27.61
C GLU A 72 -9.11 -2.41 -27.07
N ALA A 73 -8.72 -1.34 -27.78
CA ALA A 73 -8.98 0.05 -27.36
C ALA A 73 -10.48 0.30 -27.07
N ARG A 74 -11.38 -0.33 -27.86
CA ARG A 74 -12.83 -0.24 -27.66
C ARG A 74 -13.29 -0.63 -26.26
N ALA A 75 -12.57 -1.54 -25.57
CA ALA A 75 -12.91 -1.94 -24.21
C ALA A 75 -12.56 -0.83 -23.20
N LEU A 76 -11.43 -0.16 -23.39
CA LEU A 76 -11.09 1.04 -22.61
C LEU A 76 -12.07 2.18 -22.91
N ASP A 77 -12.37 2.43 -24.19
CA ASP A 77 -13.29 3.50 -24.60
C ASP A 77 -14.69 3.31 -24.00
N ALA A 78 -15.16 2.06 -23.90
CA ALA A 78 -16.40 1.74 -23.22
C ALA A 78 -16.33 1.92 -21.69
N ALA A 79 -15.17 1.72 -21.07
CA ALA A 79 -14.97 1.89 -19.63
C ALA A 79 -14.88 3.36 -19.20
N LEU A 80 -14.28 4.22 -20.02
CA LEU A 80 -14.04 5.63 -19.68
C LEU A 80 -15.29 6.41 -19.21
N PRO A 81 -16.44 6.40 -19.92
CA PRO A 81 -17.61 7.15 -19.46
C PRO A 81 -18.17 6.61 -18.13
N ARG A 82 -18.12 5.29 -17.90
CA ARG A 82 -18.58 4.65 -16.66
C ARG A 82 -17.67 4.96 -15.48
N LEU A 83 -16.36 4.99 -15.74
CA LEU A 83 -15.38 5.42 -14.75
C LEU A 83 -15.57 6.89 -14.40
N ALA A 84 -15.84 7.76 -15.38
CA ALA A 84 -16.10 9.18 -15.13
C ALA A 84 -17.37 9.39 -14.29
N GLU A 85 -18.44 8.65 -14.58
CA GLU A 85 -19.66 8.66 -13.76
C GLU A 85 -19.39 8.17 -12.33
N ALA A 86 -18.62 7.10 -12.16
CA ALA A 86 -18.38 6.48 -10.86
C ALA A 86 -17.34 7.20 -9.99
N LEU A 87 -16.40 7.93 -10.60
CA LEU A 87 -15.21 8.48 -9.94
C LEU A 87 -15.08 10.00 -10.05
N GLY A 88 -15.93 10.67 -10.84
CA GLY A 88 -15.77 12.06 -11.22
C GLY A 88 -14.81 12.22 -12.39
N GLU A 89 -14.29 13.44 -12.59
CA GLU A 89 -13.36 13.70 -13.69
C GLU A 89 -12.09 12.84 -13.53
N ILE A 90 -11.81 12.05 -14.57
CA ILE A 90 -10.59 11.24 -14.67
C ILE A 90 -9.80 11.69 -15.88
N ARG A 91 -8.48 11.60 -15.77
CA ARG A 91 -7.58 11.87 -16.89
C ARG A 91 -6.53 10.78 -17.00
N PRO A 92 -5.96 10.59 -18.20
CA PRO A 92 -4.84 9.69 -18.33
C PRO A 92 -3.59 10.17 -17.57
N ALA A 93 -2.78 9.21 -17.14
CA ALA A 93 -1.44 9.44 -16.61
C ALA A 93 -0.42 8.62 -17.39
N GLY A 94 0.62 9.28 -17.89
CA GLY A 94 1.63 8.68 -18.77
C GLY A 94 1.08 8.37 -20.16
N ASP A 95 1.74 7.46 -20.86
CA ASP A 95 1.32 6.88 -22.15
C ASP A 95 0.79 5.44 -21.98
N PRO A 96 0.01 4.90 -22.93
CA PRO A 96 -0.31 3.48 -22.92
C PRO A 96 0.96 2.65 -22.99
N MET A 97 1.02 1.56 -22.23
CA MET A 97 2.21 0.69 -22.16
C MET A 97 1.83 -0.77 -22.42
N PRO A 98 2.70 -1.57 -23.06
CA PRO A 98 2.50 -3.01 -23.16
C PRO A 98 2.35 -3.64 -21.78
N PHE A 99 1.46 -4.64 -21.67
CA PHE A 99 1.29 -5.42 -20.45
C PHE A 99 1.69 -6.88 -20.72
N ASP A 100 2.87 -7.26 -20.25
CA ASP A 100 3.56 -8.52 -20.56
C ASP A 100 3.65 -9.49 -19.36
N ARG A 101 2.99 -9.19 -18.23
CA ARG A 101 3.36 -9.79 -16.93
C ARG A 101 2.53 -10.94 -16.41
N THR A 102 1.42 -11.32 -17.04
CA THR A 102 0.67 -12.50 -16.57
C THR A 102 -0.03 -13.25 -17.69
N ASP A 103 0.26 -14.54 -17.81
CA ASP A 103 -0.47 -15.46 -18.69
C ASP A 103 -1.96 -15.56 -18.30
N TYR A 104 -2.29 -15.31 -17.02
CA TYR A 104 -3.65 -15.38 -16.51
C TYR A 104 -4.64 -14.43 -17.21
N TYR A 105 -4.26 -13.17 -17.44
CA TYR A 105 -5.14 -12.25 -18.19
C TYR A 105 -5.19 -12.60 -19.68
N ALA A 106 -4.13 -13.16 -20.24
CA ALA A 106 -4.11 -13.57 -21.65
C ALA A 106 -5.04 -14.75 -21.92
N GLU A 107 -5.18 -15.69 -20.99
CA GLU A 107 -6.14 -16.81 -21.09
C GLU A 107 -7.60 -16.32 -21.10
N GLU A 108 -7.91 -15.29 -20.30
CA GLU A 108 -9.26 -14.75 -20.17
C GLU A 108 -9.60 -13.76 -21.30
N MET A 109 -8.73 -12.77 -21.53
CA MET A 109 -8.97 -11.59 -22.38
C MET A 109 -8.30 -11.69 -23.76
N GLY A 110 -7.39 -12.65 -23.94
CA GLY A 110 -6.52 -12.75 -25.11
C GLY A 110 -5.28 -11.87 -25.01
N ALA A 111 -4.42 -11.95 -26.04
CA ALA A 111 -3.20 -11.17 -26.18
C ALA A 111 -3.15 -10.48 -27.56
N PRO A 112 -2.32 -9.43 -27.75
CA PRO A 112 -1.51 -8.73 -26.74
C PRO A 112 -2.36 -7.84 -25.81
N LEU A 113 -1.86 -7.56 -24.60
CA LEU A 113 -2.51 -6.67 -23.64
C LEU A 113 -1.78 -5.33 -23.55
N SER A 114 -2.55 -4.28 -23.30
CA SER A 114 -2.08 -2.93 -23.01
C SER A 114 -2.60 -2.48 -21.65
N ARG A 115 -1.84 -1.58 -21.03
CA ARG A 115 -2.21 -0.91 -19.78
C ARG A 115 -2.30 0.59 -19.98
N ARG A 116 -3.31 1.19 -19.37
CA ARG A 116 -3.48 2.64 -19.22
C ARG A 116 -3.67 2.97 -17.73
N PHE A 117 -2.89 3.91 -17.23
CA PHE A 117 -3.17 4.51 -15.92
C PHE A 117 -4.09 5.70 -16.09
N LEU A 118 -5.12 5.76 -15.26
CA LEU A 118 -6.07 6.86 -15.15
C LEU A 118 -5.99 7.42 -13.73
N VAL A 119 -6.16 8.73 -13.58
CA VAL A 119 -6.06 9.41 -12.28
C VAL A 119 -7.28 10.31 -12.11
N ALA A 120 -7.92 10.24 -10.95
CA ALA A 120 -8.99 11.17 -10.59
C ALA A 120 -8.43 12.59 -10.39
N VAL A 121 -9.13 13.58 -10.96
CA VAL A 121 -8.76 14.99 -10.81
C VAL A 121 -8.95 15.45 -9.37
N ASP A 122 -10.01 15.00 -8.70
CA ASP A 122 -10.21 15.32 -7.30
C ASP A 122 -9.59 14.25 -6.37
N PRO A 123 -8.93 14.66 -5.26
CA PRO A 123 -8.54 13.74 -4.22
C PRO A 123 -9.75 13.07 -3.57
N VAL A 124 -9.61 11.79 -3.21
CA VAL A 124 -10.66 11.00 -2.56
C VAL A 124 -10.31 10.74 -1.09
N ARG A 125 -11.32 10.53 -0.26
CA ARG A 125 -11.12 10.05 1.11
C ARG A 125 -10.46 8.68 1.09
N ARG A 126 -9.56 8.42 2.04
CA ARG A 126 -8.79 7.15 2.07
C ARG A 126 -9.67 5.92 2.30
N ASP A 127 -10.77 6.07 3.03
CA ASP A 127 -11.74 5.01 3.32
C ASP A 127 -12.69 4.70 2.14
N ALA A 128 -12.70 5.51 1.09
CA ALA A 128 -13.53 5.26 -0.10
C ALA A 128 -13.00 4.11 -0.98
N LEU A 129 -11.75 3.68 -0.79
CA LEU A 129 -11.07 2.74 -1.70
C LEU A 129 -11.79 1.38 -1.83
N ALA A 130 -12.38 0.87 -0.74
CA ALA A 130 -13.14 -0.38 -0.77
C ALA A 130 -14.37 -0.27 -1.68
N GLY A 131 -15.24 0.71 -1.43
CA GLY A 131 -16.42 0.95 -2.25
C GLY A 131 -16.09 1.30 -3.70
N ILE A 132 -14.95 1.96 -3.96
CA ILE A 132 -14.44 2.19 -5.31
C ILE A 132 -14.14 0.85 -6.01
N LYS A 133 -13.43 -0.09 -5.36
CA LYS A 133 -13.16 -1.41 -5.94
C LYS A 133 -14.45 -2.13 -6.33
N VAL A 134 -15.45 -2.13 -5.46
CA VAL A 134 -16.75 -2.77 -5.72
C VAL A 134 -17.44 -2.15 -6.93
N ARG A 135 -17.42 -0.81 -7.07
CA ARG A 135 -17.96 -0.12 -8.25
C ARG A 135 -17.23 -0.50 -9.53
N LEU A 136 -15.90 -0.54 -9.50
CA LEU A 136 -15.09 -0.88 -10.68
C LEU A 136 -15.30 -2.34 -11.11
N GLU A 137 -15.45 -3.27 -10.15
CA GLU A 137 -15.82 -4.66 -10.44
C GLU A 137 -17.23 -4.79 -11.03
N ALA A 138 -18.17 -3.90 -10.69
CA ALA A 138 -19.47 -3.86 -11.35
C ALA A 138 -19.33 -3.42 -12.83
N ILE A 139 -18.49 -2.42 -13.11
CA ILE A 139 -18.20 -1.96 -14.48
C ILE A 139 -17.52 -3.07 -15.29
N GLU A 140 -16.54 -3.78 -14.73
CA GLU A 140 -15.90 -4.93 -15.40
C GLU A 140 -16.92 -6.00 -15.80
N ARG A 141 -17.86 -6.32 -14.89
CA ARG A 141 -18.93 -7.30 -15.13
C ARG A 141 -19.92 -6.84 -16.19
N GLU A 142 -20.32 -5.57 -16.16
CA GLU A 142 -21.20 -4.97 -17.17
C GLU A 142 -20.59 -5.06 -18.58
N LEU A 143 -19.29 -4.79 -18.69
CA LEU A 143 -18.54 -4.79 -19.95
C LEU A 143 -18.06 -6.18 -20.40
N SER A 144 -18.31 -7.21 -19.59
CA SER A 144 -17.89 -8.58 -19.90
C SER A 144 -18.71 -9.17 -21.05
N VAL A 145 -18.05 -9.94 -21.92
CA VAL A 145 -18.67 -10.60 -23.07
C VAL A 145 -18.54 -12.11 -22.91
N GLY A 146 -19.66 -12.83 -22.97
CA GLY A 146 -19.66 -14.29 -22.78
C GLY A 146 -19.13 -14.73 -21.41
N GLY A 147 -19.31 -13.89 -20.38
CA GLY A 147 -18.81 -14.15 -19.02
C GLY A 147 -17.30 -13.94 -18.83
N ARG A 148 -16.61 -13.36 -19.82
CA ARG A 148 -15.18 -13.04 -19.75
C ARG A 148 -14.97 -11.53 -19.74
N ARG A 149 -14.03 -11.05 -18.92
CA ARG A 149 -13.70 -9.62 -18.89
C ARG A 149 -13.12 -9.17 -20.22
N THR A 150 -13.45 -7.94 -20.58
CA THR A 150 -12.86 -7.23 -21.73
C THR A 150 -11.87 -6.15 -21.29
N VAL A 151 -11.98 -5.71 -20.03
CA VAL A 151 -11.11 -4.77 -19.34
C VAL A 151 -11.00 -5.19 -17.87
N ASN A 152 -9.82 -4.99 -17.27
CA ASN A 152 -9.58 -5.13 -15.84
C ASN A 152 -9.23 -3.75 -15.27
N LEU A 153 -9.87 -3.37 -14.17
CA LEU A 153 -9.87 -2.05 -13.55
C LEU A 153 -9.43 -2.18 -12.07
N ASP A 154 -8.14 -1.98 -11.82
CA ASP A 154 -7.59 -2.05 -10.47
C ASP A 154 -7.39 -0.65 -9.88
N PRO A 155 -8.18 -0.24 -8.87
CA PRO A 155 -7.96 1.02 -8.17
C PRO A 155 -6.83 0.88 -7.15
N GLY A 156 -5.98 1.90 -7.10
CA GLY A 156 -5.00 2.14 -6.06
C GLY A 156 -5.04 3.58 -5.58
N LEU A 157 -4.51 3.81 -4.39
CA LEU A 157 -4.53 5.11 -3.74
C LEU A 157 -3.10 5.58 -3.47
N VAL A 158 -2.75 6.73 -4.05
CA VAL A 158 -1.51 7.45 -3.75
C VAL A 158 -1.77 8.40 -2.57
N THR A 159 -0.93 8.29 -1.56
CA THR A 159 -0.90 9.17 -0.39
C THR A 159 0.49 9.80 -0.25
N PRO A 160 0.68 10.78 0.65
CA PRO A 160 2.03 11.29 0.94
C PRO A 160 3.00 10.20 1.38
N GLU A 161 2.49 9.13 2.02
CA GLU A 161 3.31 8.10 2.66
C GLU A 161 3.52 6.87 1.78
N ASN A 162 2.56 6.50 0.93
CA ASN A 162 2.58 5.23 0.21
C ASN A 162 1.65 5.19 -1.00
N PHE A 163 1.75 4.09 -1.76
CA PHE A 163 0.77 3.66 -2.74
C PHE A 163 0.23 2.29 -2.32
N VAL A 164 -1.10 2.19 -2.24
CA VAL A 164 -1.81 0.93 -1.93
C VAL A 164 -2.68 0.50 -3.09
N LEU A 165 -2.75 -0.81 -3.37
CA LEU A 165 -3.71 -1.39 -4.33
C LEU A 165 -4.88 -2.02 -3.60
N ALA A 166 -6.09 -1.85 -4.14
CA ALA A 166 -7.27 -2.57 -3.68
C ALA A 166 -7.38 -3.93 -4.38
N THR A 167 -7.70 -4.97 -3.62
CA THR A 167 -7.85 -6.32 -4.15
C THR A 167 -8.89 -7.13 -3.38
N ALA A 168 -9.63 -8.00 -4.07
CA ALA A 168 -10.54 -8.96 -3.44
C ALA A 168 -9.81 -10.23 -2.92
N LYS A 169 -8.50 -10.37 -3.22
CA LYS A 169 -7.72 -11.55 -2.85
C LYS A 169 -7.06 -11.32 -1.49
N ASN A 170 -7.43 -12.10 -0.47
CA ASN A 170 -6.75 -12.06 0.83
C ASN A 170 -5.34 -12.67 0.74
N PHE A 171 -4.37 -12.09 1.45
CA PHE A 171 -3.03 -12.62 1.61
C PHE A 171 -2.37 -12.05 2.89
N THR A 172 -1.24 -12.63 3.32
CA THR A 172 -0.64 -12.39 4.65
C THR A 172 -0.30 -10.93 4.96
N HIS A 173 0.07 -10.12 3.96
CA HIS A 173 0.40 -8.69 4.13
C HIS A 173 -0.76 -7.74 3.79
N ARG A 174 -1.95 -8.27 3.46
CA ARG A 174 -3.09 -7.47 3.00
C ARG A 174 -4.04 -7.15 4.15
N VAL A 175 -4.41 -5.88 4.25
CA VAL A 175 -5.25 -5.37 5.34
C VAL A 175 -6.68 -5.25 4.86
N TYR A 176 -7.63 -5.85 5.58
CA TYR A 176 -9.05 -5.76 5.24
C TYR A 176 -9.58 -4.34 5.37
N LEU A 177 -10.28 -3.85 4.35
CA LEU A 177 -10.87 -2.51 4.30
C LEU A 177 -12.40 -2.51 4.49
N GLY A 178 -13.05 -3.65 4.27
CA GLY A 178 -14.52 -3.74 4.17
C GLY A 178 -14.95 -4.35 2.84
N GLU A 179 -16.20 -4.82 2.75
CA GLU A 179 -16.84 -5.28 1.50
C GLU A 179 -16.07 -6.39 0.75
N GLY A 180 -15.32 -7.23 1.47
CA GLY A 180 -14.45 -8.25 0.85
C GLY A 180 -13.17 -7.69 0.19
N VAL A 181 -12.91 -6.39 0.33
CA VAL A 181 -11.76 -5.70 -0.25
C VAL A 181 -10.63 -5.56 0.76
N PHE A 182 -9.41 -5.72 0.28
CA PHE A 182 -8.18 -5.57 1.04
C PHE A 182 -7.27 -4.52 0.39
N ALA A 183 -6.53 -3.77 1.21
CA ALA A 183 -5.41 -2.96 0.79
C ALA A 183 -4.12 -3.80 0.80
N GLU A 184 -3.37 -3.73 -0.28
CA GLU A 184 -1.99 -4.16 -0.34
C GLU A 184 -1.07 -2.93 -0.30
N LEU A 185 -0.15 -2.86 0.67
CA LEU A 185 0.93 -1.88 0.63
C LEU A 185 1.89 -2.23 -0.50
N THR A 186 1.70 -1.61 -1.66
CA THR A 186 2.46 -1.93 -2.87
C THR A 186 3.76 -1.14 -2.89
N LEU A 187 3.75 0.16 -2.62
CA LEU A 187 4.97 0.98 -2.57
C LEU A 187 4.98 1.88 -1.34
N GLU A 188 6.12 2.02 -0.67
CA GLU A 188 6.35 3.01 0.40
C GLU A 188 7.08 4.22 -0.18
N TYR A 189 6.68 5.44 0.14
CA TYR A 189 7.43 6.62 -0.26
C TYR A 189 8.48 6.97 0.79
N ARG A 190 9.77 6.77 0.48
CA ARG A 190 10.88 7.05 1.39
C ARG A 190 12.13 7.46 0.64
N GLY A 191 12.84 8.48 1.17
CA GLY A 191 14.08 8.96 0.55
C GLY A 191 13.87 9.61 -0.82
N GLY A 192 12.70 10.23 -1.05
CA GLY A 192 12.40 10.96 -2.29
C GLY A 192 11.80 10.11 -3.42
N GLU A 193 11.59 8.81 -3.21
CA GLU A 193 11.07 7.90 -4.23
C GLU A 193 10.06 6.90 -3.64
N PHE A 194 9.19 6.36 -4.48
CA PHE A 194 8.44 5.15 -4.14
C PHE A 194 9.36 3.96 -4.15
N ARG A 195 9.38 3.13 -3.12
CA ARG A 195 10.18 1.91 -3.00
C ARG A 195 9.28 0.68 -2.92
N PRO A 196 9.59 -0.38 -3.69
CA PRO A 196 8.80 -1.59 -3.66
C PRO A 196 8.99 -2.36 -2.35
N GLN A 197 7.92 -3.01 -1.91
CA GLN A 197 7.94 -4.06 -0.90
C GLN A 197 8.32 -5.42 -1.50
N PRO A 198 8.73 -6.42 -0.70
CA PRO A 198 9.11 -7.75 -1.18
C PRO A 198 8.04 -8.48 -2.01
N TRP A 199 6.77 -8.12 -1.85
CA TRP A 199 5.62 -8.70 -2.55
C TRP A 199 5.07 -7.83 -3.69
N THR A 200 5.74 -6.72 -4.01
CA THR A 200 5.28 -5.79 -5.06
C THR A 200 5.26 -6.48 -6.40
N TYR A 201 4.15 -6.33 -7.14
CA TYR A 201 4.08 -6.85 -8.51
C TYR A 201 5.21 -6.26 -9.38
N PRO A 202 5.90 -7.06 -10.21
CA PRO A 202 7.08 -6.61 -10.95
C PRO A 202 6.83 -5.38 -11.85
N ASP A 203 5.64 -5.27 -12.42
CA ASP A 203 5.23 -4.11 -13.21
C ASP A 203 5.11 -2.82 -12.38
N TYR A 204 4.59 -2.89 -11.16
CA TYR A 204 4.54 -1.77 -10.23
C TYR A 204 5.92 -1.43 -9.63
N ALA A 205 6.82 -2.40 -9.55
CA ALA A 205 8.20 -2.18 -9.13
C ALA A 205 9.07 -1.48 -10.21
N SER A 206 8.59 -1.41 -11.46
CA SER A 206 9.31 -0.77 -12.55
C SER A 206 9.56 0.73 -12.30
N ASN A 207 10.68 1.25 -12.81
CA ASN A 207 11.03 2.66 -12.67
C ASN A 207 9.98 3.58 -13.32
N GLU A 208 9.41 3.17 -14.45
CA GLU A 208 8.38 3.91 -15.17
C GLU A 208 7.12 4.11 -14.31
N VAL A 209 6.57 3.03 -13.75
CA VAL A 209 5.36 3.11 -12.90
C VAL A 209 5.66 3.87 -11.60
N ARG A 210 6.82 3.65 -10.98
CA ARG A 210 7.23 4.39 -9.78
C ARG A 210 7.35 5.89 -10.05
N ALA A 211 7.90 6.29 -11.19
CA ALA A 211 8.03 7.69 -11.59
C ALA A 211 6.66 8.33 -11.89
N LEU A 212 5.77 7.61 -12.56
CA LEU A 212 4.38 8.03 -12.81
C LEU A 212 3.64 8.29 -11.49
N LEU A 213 3.67 7.32 -10.56
CA LEU A 213 3.02 7.46 -9.25
C LEU A 213 3.65 8.59 -8.43
N ALA A 214 4.98 8.78 -8.51
CA ALA A 214 5.65 9.90 -7.88
C ALA A 214 5.17 11.26 -8.44
N SER A 215 4.83 11.32 -9.73
CA SER A 215 4.22 12.51 -10.34
C SER A 215 2.83 12.79 -9.77
N VAL A 216 1.99 11.77 -9.69
CA VAL A 216 0.65 11.86 -9.07
C VAL A 216 0.74 12.30 -7.60
N ARG A 217 1.75 11.80 -6.87
CA ARG A 217 2.00 12.22 -5.49
C ARG A 217 2.37 13.70 -5.39
N ARG A 218 3.24 14.21 -6.28
CA ARG A 218 3.60 15.64 -6.29
C ARG A 218 2.38 16.52 -6.49
N GLU A 219 1.52 16.17 -7.44
CA GLU A 219 0.25 16.86 -7.67
C GLU A 219 -0.66 16.88 -6.44
N LEU A 220 -0.82 15.74 -5.75
CA LEU A 220 -1.56 15.67 -4.49
C LEU A 220 -1.02 16.65 -3.44
N LEU A 221 0.30 16.81 -3.36
CA LEU A 221 0.93 17.71 -2.38
C LEU A 221 0.82 19.18 -2.78
N SER A 222 0.93 19.50 -4.08
CA SER A 222 0.78 20.86 -4.58
C SER A 222 -0.64 21.40 -4.34
N GLY A 223 -1.68 20.59 -4.55
CA GLY A 223 -3.07 21.01 -4.29
C GLY A 223 -3.36 21.34 -2.82
N ARG A 224 -2.66 20.68 -1.88
CA ARG A 224 -2.78 20.99 -0.44
C ARG A 224 -2.11 22.31 -0.06
N ALA A 225 -1.07 22.73 -0.78
CA ALA A 225 -0.37 23.98 -0.49
C ALA A 225 -1.24 25.21 -0.82
N SER A 226 -2.11 25.11 -1.84
CA SER A 226 -3.06 26.18 -2.21
C SER A 226 -4.24 26.33 -1.25
N GLU A 227 -4.67 25.25 -0.58
CA GLU A 227 -5.80 25.30 0.37
C GLU A 227 -5.39 25.83 1.76
N GLY A 228 -4.11 25.68 2.14
CA GLY A 228 -3.58 26.13 3.43
C GLY A 228 -3.30 27.64 3.54
N SER A 229 -3.52 28.43 2.48
CA SER A 229 -3.22 29.88 2.46
C SER A 229 -4.44 30.78 2.69
N SER A 230 -5.64 30.23 2.91
CA SER A 230 -6.89 31.02 2.98
C SER A 230 -7.51 31.14 4.38
N THR A 231 -6.71 31.06 5.45
CA THR A 231 -7.15 31.41 6.81
C THR A 231 -6.13 32.28 7.53
N CYS A 232 -6.12 33.56 7.15
CA CYS A 232 -5.70 34.68 8.01
C CYS A 232 -6.34 35.94 7.42
N GLY A 233 -7.50 36.30 7.95
CA GLY A 233 -8.24 37.53 7.68
C GLY A 233 -9.02 37.88 8.94
#